data_AF-A0A124FX87-F1
#
_entry.id   AF-A0A124FX87-F1
#
_cell.length_a   1.000
_cell.length_b   1.000
_cell.length_c   1.000
_cell.angle_alpha   90.00
_cell.angle_beta   90.00
_cell.angle_gamma   90.00
#
_symmetry.space_group_name_H-M   'P 1'
#
loop_
_entity.id
_entity.type
_entity.pdbx_description
1 polymer ?
#
loop_
_entity_poly.entity_id
_entity_poly.type
_entity_poly.pdbx_seq_one_letter_code
_entity_poly.pdbx_strand_id
1 'polypeptide(L)'
;MLIKVLITVVGLFFLIVLEGFLNTLFSFSILIIALLLLIDKMDWKRWVFIVSLSTVLIDILLLRPIGVTLLVLGIISIPLHTLFLIVPKKEVILSYIPYLFAIWLYYILLDLSVPYLQDRVWGTISWESILVDMVISIISTIIIFLINVLVSNFRSKEDLRL
;
A
#
# COMPACT_ATOMS: atom_id res chain seq x y z
N MET A 1 14.01 -26.20 13.41
CA MET A 1 14.44 -24.79 13.23
C MET A 1 14.74 -24.49 11.77
N LEU A 2 15.54 -25.32 11.09
CA LEU A 2 15.88 -25.21 9.67
C LEU A 2 14.67 -25.14 8.72
N ILE A 3 13.65 -25.98 8.93
CA ILE A 3 12.41 -25.97 8.13
C ILE A 3 11.65 -24.63 8.27
N LYS A 4 11.61 -24.03 9.47
CA LYS A 4 10.96 -22.74 9.68
C LYS A 4 11.68 -21.63 8.91
N VAL A 5 13.02 -21.62 8.98
CA VAL A 5 13.85 -20.68 8.22
C VAL A 5 13.61 -20.85 6.72
N LEU A 6 13.58 -22.10 6.22
CA LEU A 6 13.33 -22.39 4.82
C LEU A 6 11.95 -21.87 4.37
N ILE A 7 10.89 -22.13 5.15
CA ILE A 7 9.54 -21.63 4.86
C ILE A 7 9.52 -20.10 4.83
N THR A 8 10.19 -19.42 5.77
CA THR A 8 10.27 -17.96 5.79
C THR A 8 10.99 -17.41 4.56
N VAL A 9 12.12 -18.00 4.17
CA VAL A 9 12.87 -17.58 2.98
C VAL A 9 12.04 -17.78 1.70
N VAL A 10 11.41 -18.95 1.55
CA VAL A 10 10.54 -19.25 0.41
C VAL A 10 9.34 -18.30 0.36
N GLY A 11 8.70 -18.03 1.50
CA GLY A 11 7.58 -17.11 1.59
C GLY A 11 7.97 -15.68 1.21
N LEU A 12 9.14 -15.22 1.65
CA LEU A 12 9.66 -13.90 1.30
C LEU A 12 9.97 -13.80 -0.20
N PHE A 13 10.57 -14.84 -0.78
CA PHE A 13 10.81 -14.91 -2.23
C PHE A 13 9.50 -14.90 -3.02
N PHE A 14 8.49 -15.65 -2.56
CA PHE A 14 7.18 -15.69 -3.19
C PHE A 14 6.47 -14.34 -3.13
N LEU A 15 6.58 -13.62 -2.01
CA LEU A 15 6.05 -12.27 -1.86
C LEU A 15 6.72 -11.30 -2.83
N ILE A 16 8.05 -11.37 -2.97
CA ILE A 16 8.81 -10.58 -3.95
C ILE A 16 8.34 -10.87 -5.39
N VAL A 17 8.23 -12.14 -5.75
CA VAL A 17 7.78 -12.55 -7.08
C VAL A 17 6.35 -12.09 -7.35
N LEU A 18 5.45 -12.24 -6.38
CA LEU A 18 4.06 -11.82 -6.51
C LEU A 18 3.93 -10.31 -6.69
N GLU A 19 4.69 -9.54 -5.91
CA GLU A 19 4.74 -8.09 -5.99
C GLU A 19 5.29 -7.62 -7.35
N GLY A 20 6.39 -8.22 -7.82
CA GLY A 20 6.94 -7.92 -9.15
C GLY A 20 5.98 -8.29 -10.30
N PHE A 21 5.32 -9.44 -10.18
CA PHE A 21 4.32 -9.92 -11.14
C PHE A 21 3.13 -8.97 -11.25
N LEU A 22 2.56 -8.55 -10.11
CA LEU A 22 1.42 -7.64 -10.10
C LEU A 22 1.79 -6.22 -10.50
N ASN A 23 2.97 -5.75 -10.13
CA ASN A 23 3.44 -4.45 -10.57
C ASN A 23 3.68 -4.42 -12.09
N THR A 24 4.09 -5.54 -12.70
CA THR A 24 4.31 -5.61 -14.15
C THR A 24 3.00 -5.77 -14.93
N LEU A 25 2.05 -6.58 -14.44
CA LEU A 25 0.79 -6.84 -15.16
C LEU A 25 -0.30 -5.80 -14.92
N PHE A 26 -0.37 -5.24 -13.72
CA PHE A 26 -1.47 -4.38 -13.29
C PHE A 26 -1.00 -3.02 -12.77
N SER A 27 0.31 -2.72 -12.83
CA SER A 27 0.92 -1.50 -12.29
C SER A 27 0.54 -1.24 -10.82
N PHE A 28 0.38 -2.33 -10.08
CA PHE A 28 -0.24 -2.34 -8.77
C PHE A 28 0.69 -2.95 -7.71
N SER A 29 0.78 -2.30 -6.55
CA SER A 29 1.60 -2.76 -5.41
C SER A 29 0.74 -3.31 -4.27
N ILE A 30 0.89 -4.60 -3.94
CA ILE A 30 0.23 -5.20 -2.76
C ILE A 30 0.82 -4.58 -1.49
N LEU A 31 2.13 -4.37 -1.47
CA LEU A 31 2.84 -3.89 -0.30
C LEU A 31 2.25 -2.57 0.21
N ILE A 32 1.92 -1.64 -0.69
CA ILE A 32 1.30 -0.37 -0.33
C ILE A 32 -0.07 -0.54 0.31
N ILE A 33 -0.90 -1.42 -0.22
CA ILE A 33 -2.18 -1.76 0.41
C ILE A 33 -1.99 -2.31 1.82
N ALA A 34 -1.06 -3.24 1.97
CA ALA A 34 -0.78 -3.84 3.27
C ALA A 34 -0.33 -2.76 4.27
N LEU A 35 0.56 -1.85 3.86
CA LEU A 35 1.05 -0.77 4.73
C LEU A 35 -0.04 0.24 5.09
N LEU A 36 -0.89 0.63 4.13
CA LEU A 36 -2.02 1.53 4.38
C LEU A 36 -3.07 0.88 5.28
N LEU A 37 -3.36 -0.41 5.13
CA LEU A 37 -4.25 -1.16 6.03
C LEU A 37 -3.73 -1.23 7.46
N LEU A 38 -2.41 -1.25 7.64
CA LEU A 38 -1.76 -1.37 8.94
C LEU A 38 -1.64 -0.04 9.69
N ILE A 39 -1.81 1.10 9.01
CA ILE A 39 -1.57 2.43 9.59
C ILE A 39 -2.39 2.70 10.86
N ASP A 40 -3.62 2.19 10.88
CA ASP A 40 -4.56 2.37 11.99
C ASP A 40 -4.61 1.17 12.95
N LYS A 41 -3.97 0.05 12.57
CA LYS A 41 -4.02 -1.23 13.32
C LYS A 41 -2.78 -1.48 14.16
N MET A 42 -1.77 -0.61 14.09
CA MET A 42 -0.48 -0.80 14.73
C MET A 42 0.07 0.51 15.30
N ASP A 43 0.85 0.41 16.38
CA ASP A 43 1.53 1.57 16.97
C ASP A 43 2.42 2.29 15.96
N TRP A 44 2.36 3.62 15.96
CA TRP A 44 3.12 4.47 15.02
C TRP A 44 4.60 4.10 14.93
N LYS A 45 5.27 3.87 16.06
CA LYS A 45 6.70 3.50 16.09
C LYS A 45 6.99 2.19 15.35
N ARG A 46 6.13 1.19 15.52
CA ARG A 46 6.27 -0.12 14.85
C ARG A 46 5.91 0.02 13.37
N TRP A 47 4.90 0.80 13.04
CA TRP A 47 4.51 1.10 11.67
C TRP A 47 5.66 1.76 10.89
N VAL A 48 6.25 2.83 11.42
CA VAL A 48 7.40 3.50 10.78
C VAL A 48 8.56 2.53 10.55
N PHE A 49 8.87 1.65 11.52
CA PHE A 49 9.93 0.65 11.35
C PHE A 49 9.64 -0.34 10.21
N ILE A 50 8.44 -0.92 10.18
CA ILE A 50 8.04 -1.87 9.13
C ILE A 50 8.00 -1.18 7.77
N VAL A 51 7.41 0.01 7.70
CA VAL A 51 7.35 0.82 6.48
C VAL A 51 8.75 1.12 5.96
N SER A 52 9.66 1.61 6.80
CA SER A 52 11.02 1.94 6.37
C SER A 52 11.73 0.73 5.77
N LEU A 53 11.66 -0.42 6.41
CA LEU A 53 12.32 -1.63 5.93
C LEU A 53 11.68 -2.18 4.65
N SER A 54 10.36 -2.24 4.61
CA SER A 54 9.61 -2.76 3.45
C SER A 54 9.71 -1.86 2.21
N THR A 55 9.70 -0.54 2.39
CA THR A 55 9.82 0.42 1.28
C THR A 55 11.23 0.48 0.70
N VAL A 56 12.28 0.33 1.51
CA VAL A 56 13.64 0.20 0.97
C VAL A 56 13.76 -1.08 0.14
N LEU A 57 13.20 -2.20 0.60
CA LEU A 57 13.19 -3.44 -0.17
C LEU A 57 12.44 -3.28 -1.49
N ILE A 58 11.26 -2.63 -1.49
CA ILE A 58 10.51 -2.45 -2.74
C ILE A 58 11.23 -1.55 -3.74
N ASP A 59 11.87 -0.48 -3.27
CA ASP A 59 12.63 0.41 -4.15
C ASP A 59 13.77 -0.35 -4.84
N ILE A 60 14.48 -1.24 -4.11
CA ILE A 60 15.51 -2.11 -4.69
C ILE A 60 14.92 -3.08 -5.72
N LEU A 61 13.79 -3.72 -5.40
CA LEU A 61 13.16 -4.72 -6.26
C LEU A 61 12.62 -4.13 -7.56
N LEU A 62 12.07 -2.92 -7.49
CA LEU A 62 11.47 -2.22 -8.62
C LEU A 62 12.47 -1.29 -9.34
N LEU A 63 13.75 -1.34 -8.97
CA LEU A 63 14.82 -0.51 -9.53
C LEU A 63 14.52 1.00 -9.47
N ARG A 64 13.82 1.43 -8.40
CA ARG A 64 13.50 2.82 -8.11
C ARG A 64 14.60 3.44 -7.24
N PRO A 65 14.73 4.78 -7.19
CA PRO A 65 15.64 5.40 -6.24
C PRO A 65 15.27 5.02 -4.81
N ILE A 66 16.29 4.75 -4.00
CA ILE A 66 16.09 4.33 -2.62
C ILE A 66 15.40 5.46 -1.84
N GLY A 67 14.28 5.15 -1.20
CA GLY A 67 13.54 6.06 -0.34
C GLY A 67 12.42 6.83 -1.03
N VAL A 68 12.21 6.69 -2.35
CA VAL A 68 11.08 7.34 -3.04
C VAL A 68 9.77 6.81 -2.50
N THR A 69 9.63 5.50 -2.40
CA THR A 69 8.36 4.90 -1.94
C THR A 69 8.07 5.30 -0.49
N LEU A 70 9.11 5.36 0.35
CA LEU A 70 8.99 5.85 1.73
C LEU A 70 8.51 7.30 1.79
N LEU A 71 9.10 8.17 0.98
CA LEU A 71 8.77 9.59 0.91
C LEU A 71 7.32 9.79 0.46
N VAL A 72 6.91 9.12 -0.62
CA VAL A 72 5.54 9.21 -1.14
C VAL A 72 4.55 8.66 -0.11
N LEU A 73 4.82 7.50 0.51
CA LEU A 73 3.97 6.93 1.54
C LEU A 73 3.84 7.88 2.76
N GLY A 74 4.93 8.54 3.14
CA GLY A 74 4.94 9.55 4.19
C GLY A 74 4.02 10.73 3.84
N ILE A 75 4.12 11.26 2.62
CA ILE A 75 3.29 12.38 2.16
C ILE A 75 1.82 12.01 2.14
N ILE A 76 1.43 10.83 1.62
CA ILE A 76 0.01 10.43 1.55
C ILE A 76 -0.59 10.03 2.92
N SER A 77 0.26 9.67 3.90
CA SER A 77 -0.22 9.30 5.23
C SER A 77 -0.89 10.48 5.95
N ILE A 78 -0.41 11.71 5.68
CA ILE A 78 -0.96 12.95 6.24
C ILE A 78 -2.42 13.19 5.77
N PRO A 79 -2.73 13.29 4.46
CA PRO A 79 -4.09 13.47 3.98
C PRO A 79 -4.99 12.29 4.31
N LEU A 80 -4.46 11.06 4.37
CA LEU A 80 -5.24 9.91 4.83
C LEU A 80 -5.72 10.10 6.27
N HIS A 81 -4.83 10.51 7.17
CA HIS A 81 -5.17 10.73 8.57
C HIS A 81 -6.15 11.89 8.75
N THR A 82 -6.00 12.98 7.99
CA THR A 82 -6.95 14.10 8.04
C THR A 82 -8.32 13.72 7.49
N LEU A 83 -8.38 12.93 6.42
CA LEU A 83 -9.66 12.43 5.88
C LEU A 83 -10.39 11.51 6.86
N PHE A 84 -9.66 10.71 7.63
CA PHE A 84 -10.25 9.90 8.69
C PHE A 84 -10.81 10.69 9.88
N LEU A 85 -10.43 11.96 10.06
CA LEU A 85 -11.08 12.83 11.04
C LEU A 85 -12.49 13.25 10.58
N ILE A 86 -12.71 13.30 9.26
CA ILE A 86 -13.97 13.75 8.65
C ILE A 86 -14.89 12.55 8.39
N VAL A 87 -14.33 11.44 7.90
CA VAL A 87 -15.08 10.24 7.52
C VAL A 87 -15.00 9.22 8.66
N PRO A 88 -16.13 8.88 9.32
CA PRO A 88 -16.12 7.93 10.43
C PRO A 88 -15.73 6.52 9.95
N LYS A 89 -14.85 5.87 10.71
CA LYS A 89 -14.32 4.51 10.47
C LYS A 89 -15.33 3.39 10.80
N LYS A 90 -16.55 3.49 10.29
CA LYS A 90 -17.55 2.42 10.40
C LYS A 90 -17.40 1.45 9.23
N GLU A 91 -17.85 0.19 9.35
CA GLU A 91 -17.89 -0.83 8.28
C GLU A 91 -18.90 -0.48 7.15
N VAL A 92 -18.97 0.79 6.78
CA VAL A 92 -19.78 1.32 5.69
C VAL A 92 -18.86 1.58 4.50
N ILE A 93 -19.36 1.38 3.28
CA ILE A 93 -18.63 1.58 2.02
C ILE A 93 -17.95 2.97 1.95
N LEU A 94 -18.56 3.99 2.55
CA LEU A 94 -18.01 5.36 2.62
C LEU A 94 -16.66 5.45 3.36
N SER A 95 -16.36 4.55 4.29
CA SER A 95 -15.09 4.53 5.03
C SER A 95 -13.87 4.20 4.15
N TYR A 96 -14.10 3.75 2.91
CA TYR A 96 -13.06 3.39 1.96
C TYR A 96 -12.65 4.55 1.03
N ILE A 97 -13.39 5.66 1.03
CA ILE A 97 -13.06 6.86 0.25
C ILE A 97 -11.68 7.44 0.64
N PRO A 98 -11.31 7.55 1.93
CA PRO A 98 -9.96 8.00 2.30
C PRO A 98 -8.85 7.11 1.73
N TYR A 99 -9.04 5.78 1.74
CA TYR A 99 -8.09 4.84 1.14
C TYR A 99 -7.98 5.02 -0.37
N LEU A 100 -9.12 5.16 -1.07
CA LEU A 100 -9.14 5.43 -2.51
C LEU A 100 -8.32 6.68 -2.84
N PHE A 101 -8.58 7.78 -2.13
CA PHE A 101 -7.87 9.03 -2.36
C PHE A 101 -6.37 8.91 -2.07
N ALA A 102 -5.99 8.26 -0.96
CA ALA A 102 -4.58 8.08 -0.61
C ALA A 102 -3.81 7.22 -1.63
N ILE A 103 -4.44 6.15 -2.12
CA ILE A 103 -3.83 5.25 -3.12
C ILE A 103 -3.74 5.95 -4.48
N TRP A 104 -4.78 6.68 -4.87
CA TRP A 104 -4.74 7.45 -6.12
C TRP A 104 -3.63 8.51 -6.08
N LEU A 105 -3.52 9.25 -4.97
CA LEU A 105 -2.46 10.23 -4.77
C LEU A 105 -1.07 9.58 -4.73
N TYR A 106 -0.96 8.35 -4.19
CA TYR A 106 0.28 7.58 -4.18
C TYR A 106 0.84 7.38 -5.59
N TYR A 107 0.02 6.87 -6.52
CA TYR A 107 0.49 6.58 -7.89
C TYR A 107 0.88 7.86 -8.65
N ILE A 108 0.06 8.92 -8.56
CA ILE A 108 0.37 10.22 -9.16
C ILE A 108 1.70 10.79 -8.63
N LEU A 109 1.91 10.75 -7.31
CA LEU A 109 3.14 11.24 -6.71
C LEU A 109 4.34 10.37 -7.11
N LEU A 110 4.14 9.08 -7.33
CA LEU A 110 5.21 8.18 -7.76
C LEU A 110 5.65 8.50 -9.20
N ASP A 111 4.70 8.72 -10.11
CA ASP A 111 4.95 9.14 -11.50
C ASP A 111 5.75 10.45 -11.57
N LEU A 112 5.51 11.37 -10.63
CA LEU A 112 6.25 12.62 -10.54
C LEU A 112 7.63 12.47 -9.88
N SER A 113 7.69 11.73 -8.77
CA SER A 113 8.85 11.71 -7.87
C SER A 113 9.96 10.78 -8.35
N VAL A 114 9.62 9.67 -9.02
CA VAL A 114 10.64 8.74 -9.54
C VAL A 114 11.53 9.40 -10.60
N PRO A 115 10.99 10.01 -11.68
CA PRO A 115 11.83 10.72 -12.66
C PRO A 115 12.56 11.92 -12.05
N TYR A 116 11.93 12.62 -11.11
CA TYR A 116 12.55 13.76 -10.44
C TYR A 116 13.79 13.35 -9.65
N LEU A 117 13.76 12.21 -8.96
CA LEU A 117 14.89 11.73 -8.18
C LEU A 117 15.95 11.00 -9.02
N GLN A 118 15.58 10.39 -10.14
CA GLN A 118 16.52 9.74 -11.07
C GLN A 118 17.24 10.73 -11.97
N ASP A 119 16.46 11.53 -12.71
CA ASP A 119 16.94 12.31 -13.84
C ASP A 119 16.94 13.82 -13.56
N ARG A 120 16.46 14.24 -12.38
CA ARG A 120 16.30 15.65 -11.98
C ARG A 120 15.31 16.42 -12.86
N VAL A 121 14.39 15.70 -13.51
CA VAL A 121 13.33 16.26 -14.34
C VAL A 121 12.00 15.79 -13.79
N TRP A 122 11.02 16.69 -13.72
CA TRP A 122 9.67 16.31 -13.31
C TRP A 122 9.06 15.32 -14.31
N GLY A 123 8.42 14.27 -13.79
CA GLY A 123 7.62 13.37 -14.61
C GLY A 123 6.50 14.12 -15.34
N THR A 124 6.17 13.67 -16.54
CA THR A 124 5.05 14.23 -17.31
C THR A 124 3.77 13.52 -16.92
N ILE A 125 2.79 14.27 -16.44
CA ILE A 125 1.45 13.72 -16.18
C ILE A 125 0.59 13.88 -17.43
N SER A 126 0.20 12.76 -18.04
CA SER A 126 -0.83 12.74 -19.08
C SER A 126 -2.20 12.44 -18.47
N TRP A 127 -3.28 12.88 -19.14
CA TRP A 127 -4.63 12.50 -18.73
C TRP A 127 -4.84 10.97 -18.76
N GLU A 128 -4.17 10.28 -19.67
CA GLU A 128 -4.20 8.82 -19.72
C GLU A 128 -3.63 8.19 -18.44
N SER A 129 -2.45 8.66 -17.97
CA SER A 129 -1.83 8.16 -16.72
C SER A 129 -2.75 8.34 -15.52
N ILE A 130 -3.33 9.54 -15.37
CA ILE A 130 -4.24 9.84 -14.24
C ILE A 130 -5.45 8.91 -14.23
N LEU A 131 -6.01 8.57 -15.40
CA LEU A 131 -7.15 7.67 -15.49
C LEU A 131 -6.77 6.23 -15.18
N VAL A 132 -5.60 5.77 -15.63
CA VAL A 132 -5.06 4.46 -15.29
C VAL A 132 -4.85 4.36 -13.79
N ASP A 133 -4.22 5.36 -13.17
CA ASP A 133 -4.03 5.43 -11.72
C ASP A 133 -5.36 5.42 -10.95
N MET A 134 -6.38 6.09 -11.47
CA MET A 134 -7.72 6.08 -10.89
C MET A 134 -8.29 4.65 -10.92
N VAL A 135 -8.22 3.94 -12.05
CA VAL A 135 -8.70 2.56 -12.14
C VAL A 135 -7.94 1.63 -11.19
N ILE A 136 -6.61 1.75 -11.13
CA ILE A 136 -5.77 0.96 -10.23
C ILE A 136 -6.14 1.25 -8.78
N SER A 137 -6.36 2.51 -8.41
CA SER A 137 -6.74 2.90 -7.05
C SER A 137 -8.11 2.34 -6.64
N ILE A 138 -9.07 2.25 -7.57
CA ILE A 138 -10.37 1.63 -7.33
C ILE A 138 -10.20 0.13 -7.05
N ILE A 139 -9.45 -0.58 -7.89
CA ILE A 139 -9.17 -2.02 -7.70
C ILE A 139 -8.47 -2.24 -6.35
N SER A 140 -7.50 -1.40 -6.03
CA SER A 140 -6.77 -1.43 -4.76
C SER A 140 -7.68 -1.30 -3.56
N THR A 141 -8.63 -0.37 -3.63
CA THR A 141 -9.59 -0.09 -2.57
C THR A 141 -10.59 -1.22 -2.41
N ILE A 142 -11.01 -1.85 -3.52
CA ILE A 142 -11.85 -3.06 -3.49
C ILE A 142 -11.12 -4.21 -2.78
N ILE A 143 -9.82 -4.39 -3.03
CA ILE A 143 -9.01 -5.40 -2.34
C ILE A 143 -8.95 -5.11 -0.84
N ILE A 144 -8.75 -3.85 -0.44
CA ILE A 144 -8.81 -3.41 0.97
C ILE A 144 -10.16 -3.75 1.61
N PHE A 145 -11.26 -3.47 0.91
CA PHE A 145 -12.61 -3.81 1.35
C PHE A 145 -12.77 -5.32 1.57
N LEU A 146 -12.38 -6.13 0.59
CA LEU A 146 -12.47 -7.59 0.68
C LEU A 146 -11.64 -8.16 1.84
N ILE A 147 -10.41 -7.66 2.04
CA ILE A 147 -9.55 -8.09 3.15
C ILE A 147 -10.22 -7.76 4.49
N ASN A 148 -10.77 -6.56 4.66
CA ASN A 148 -11.43 -6.18 5.91
C ASN A 148 -12.68 -7.03 6.17
N VAL A 149 -13.51 -7.31 5.15
CA VAL A 149 -14.68 -8.20 5.27
C VAL A 149 -14.27 -9.63 5.63
N LEU A 150 -13.19 -10.16 5.05
CA LEU A 150 -12.70 -11.49 5.40
C LEU A 150 -12.23 -11.52 6.86
N VAL A 151 -11.45 -10.53 7.30
CA VAL A 151 -10.92 -10.48 8.67
C VAL A 151 -12.02 -10.28 9.71
N SER A 152 -13.04 -9.46 9.45
CA SER A 152 -14.15 -9.25 10.40
C SER A 152 -14.96 -10.54 10.62
N ASN A 153 -15.19 -11.32 9.56
CA ASN A 153 -15.86 -12.63 9.65
C ASN A 153 -15.09 -13.67 10.46
N PHE A 154 -13.75 -13.59 10.52
CA PHE A 154 -12.95 -14.45 11.39
C PHE A 154 -13.04 -14.02 12.85
N ARG A 155 -13.00 -12.71 13.13
CA ARG A 155 -13.15 -12.18 14.50
C ARG A 155 -14.53 -12.45 15.10
N SER A 156 -15.61 -12.30 14.34
CA SER A 156 -16.97 -12.53 14.88
C SER A 156 -17.22 -13.97 15.31
N LYS A 157 -16.44 -14.94 14.79
CA LYS A 157 -16.51 -16.36 15.19
C LYS A 157 -15.71 -16.66 16.46
N GLU A 158 -14.73 -15.81 16.79
CA GLU A 158 -13.89 -15.96 17.97
C GLU A 158 -14.61 -15.42 19.23
N ASP A 159 -15.41 -14.37 19.07
CA ASP A 159 -16.29 -13.84 20.13
C ASP A 159 -17.47 -14.77 20.48
N LEU A 160 -17.85 -15.71 19.60
CA LEU A 160 -18.88 -16.72 19.87
C LEU A 160 -18.35 -17.97 20.62
N ARG A 161 -17.06 -18.00 20.97
CA ARG A 161 -16.40 -19.10 21.68
C ARG A 161 -16.00 -18.77 23.12
N LEU A 162 -16.48 -17.66 23.67
CA LEU A 162 -16.41 -17.31 25.09
C LEU A 162 -17.80 -17.42 25.73
#